data_AF-A0AB39YKP8-F1
#
_entry.id   AF-A0AB39YKP8-F1
#
_cell.length_a   1.000
_cell.length_b   1.000
_cell.length_c   1.000
_cell.angle_alpha   90.00
_cell.angle_beta   90.00
_cell.angle_gamma   90.00
#
_symmetry.space_group_name_H-M   'P 1'
#
loop_
_entity.id
_entity.type
_entity.pdbx_description
1 polymer ?
#
loop_
_entity_poly.entity_id
_entity_poly.type
_entity_poly.pdbx_seq_one_letter_code
_entity_poly.pdbx_strand_id
1 'polypeptide(L)'
;MRRALSAALITLALAGCSAPSQSEPQPTTTESKPAVPKVTEEQSADLLKRISPVAPKFTQEEIATNSRYVCAAILQGGSDKALVATVVKHFNRADDPIADTEAAGVVEAIRANGFCKDGATS
;
A
#
# COMPACT_ATOMS: atom_id res chain seq x y z
N MET A 1 42.59 44.46 -13.63
CA MET A 1 41.63 45.01 -14.61
C MET A 1 40.34 45.33 -13.85
N ARG A 2 40.13 46.60 -13.50
CA ARG A 2 39.07 47.50 -14.02
C ARG A 2 37.62 46.98 -13.93
N ARG A 3 36.85 47.66 -13.04
CA ARG A 3 35.49 48.24 -13.23
C ARG A 3 34.29 47.28 -13.16
N ALA A 4 33.09 47.64 -12.68
CA ALA A 4 32.53 48.82 -11.99
C ALA A 4 31.02 48.56 -11.69
N LEU A 5 30.39 49.51 -10.97
CA LEU A 5 28.95 49.91 -10.95
C LEU A 5 27.97 49.01 -10.15
N SER A 6 27.36 49.47 -9.05
CA SER A 6 26.39 50.57 -8.83
C SER A 6 24.92 50.12 -8.93
N ALA A 7 24.26 50.17 -7.77
CA ALA A 7 22.88 50.55 -7.44
C ALA A 7 21.70 50.40 -8.43
N ALA A 8 20.63 49.82 -7.86
CA ALA A 8 19.20 50.12 -8.01
C ALA A 8 18.48 49.74 -9.31
N LEU A 9 17.37 48.99 -9.16
CA LEU A 9 16.01 49.52 -9.36
C LEU A 9 14.95 48.46 -9.02
N ILE A 10 14.06 48.83 -8.10
CA ILE A 10 12.77 48.17 -7.87
C ILE A 10 11.86 48.57 -9.03
N THR A 11 11.24 47.61 -9.70
CA THR A 11 9.99 47.84 -10.45
C THR A 11 9.06 46.66 -10.23
N LEU A 12 8.13 46.85 -9.29
CA LEU A 12 6.82 46.21 -9.30
C LEU A 12 6.10 46.67 -10.58
N ALA A 13 5.70 45.73 -11.43
CA ALA A 13 4.72 46.00 -12.47
C ALA A 13 3.67 44.87 -12.46
N LEU A 14 2.59 45.12 -11.72
CA LEU A 14 1.31 44.47 -11.91
C LEU A 14 0.74 44.98 -13.25
N ALA A 15 0.70 44.12 -14.27
CA ALA A 15 -0.14 44.34 -15.44
C ALA A 15 -0.76 42.99 -15.80
N GLY A 16 -2.08 42.92 -15.63
CA GLY A 16 -2.88 41.75 -15.95
C GLY A 16 -2.79 41.42 -17.43
N CYS A 17 -2.58 40.14 -17.73
CA CYS A 17 -2.88 39.56 -19.02
C CYS A 17 -3.85 38.42 -18.78
N SER A 18 -5.13 38.72 -18.88
CA SER A 18 -6.21 37.74 -18.96
C SER A 18 -6.05 36.99 -20.28
N ALA A 19 -5.34 35.86 -20.25
CA ALA A 19 -5.47 34.83 -21.26
C ALA A 19 -6.37 33.73 -20.65
N PRO A 20 -7.44 33.30 -21.33
CA PRO A 20 -8.14 32.10 -20.90
C PRO A 20 -7.20 30.93 -21.19
N SER A 21 -6.45 30.49 -20.18
CA SER A 21 -5.93 29.12 -20.20
C SER A 21 -7.15 28.23 -20.24
N GLN A 22 -7.46 27.71 -21.43
CA GLN A 22 -8.23 26.48 -21.55
C GLN A 22 -7.50 25.45 -20.68
N SER A 23 -8.03 25.21 -19.49
CA SER A 23 -7.72 24.01 -18.74
C SER A 23 -8.22 22.86 -19.60
N GLU A 24 -7.36 22.30 -20.44
CA GLU A 24 -7.59 20.97 -20.99
C GLU A 24 -7.88 20.05 -19.81
N PRO A 25 -8.94 19.21 -19.87
CA PRO A 25 -9.16 18.21 -18.85
C PRO A 25 -7.93 17.31 -18.81
N GLN A 26 -7.12 17.44 -17.75
CA GLN A 26 -6.07 16.49 -17.47
C GLN A 26 -6.73 15.11 -17.41
N PRO A 27 -6.31 14.12 -18.21
CA PRO A 27 -6.87 12.80 -18.13
C PRO A 27 -6.63 12.29 -16.71
N THR A 28 -7.72 12.14 -15.96
CA THR A 28 -7.72 11.36 -14.73
C THR A 28 -7.36 9.94 -15.15
N THR A 29 -6.10 9.57 -15.01
CA THR A 29 -5.70 8.17 -14.97
C THR A 29 -6.38 7.58 -13.74
N THR A 30 -7.57 7.03 -13.93
CA THR A 30 -8.16 6.12 -12.95
C THR A 30 -7.22 4.94 -12.86
N GLU A 31 -6.32 4.99 -11.88
CA GLU A 31 -5.42 3.89 -11.59
C GLU A 31 -6.29 2.69 -11.25
N SER A 32 -6.29 1.70 -12.15
CA SER A 32 -7.16 0.53 -12.01
C SER A 32 -6.66 -0.26 -10.81
N LYS A 33 -7.46 -0.31 -9.73
CA LYS A 33 -7.09 -1.04 -8.51
C LYS A 33 -6.70 -2.48 -8.86
N PRO A 34 -5.55 -2.99 -8.41
CA PRO A 34 -5.15 -4.37 -8.67
C PRO A 34 -6.22 -5.36 -8.25
N ALA A 35 -6.52 -6.33 -9.13
CA ALA A 35 -7.42 -7.42 -8.81
C ALA A 35 -6.78 -8.30 -7.73
N VAL A 36 -7.49 -8.51 -6.61
CA VAL A 36 -6.99 -9.32 -5.49
C VAL A 36 -7.25 -10.80 -5.76
N PRO A 37 -6.19 -11.63 -5.90
CA PRO A 37 -6.35 -13.05 -6.17
C PRO A 37 -7.16 -13.77 -5.08
N LYS A 38 -7.77 -14.90 -5.46
CA LYS A 38 -8.33 -15.84 -4.49
C LYS A 38 -7.17 -16.68 -3.91
N VAL A 39 -7.28 -17.03 -2.64
CA VAL A 39 -6.35 -17.97 -1.98
C VAL A 39 -6.87 -19.38 -2.26
N THR A 40 -6.03 -20.28 -2.80
CA THR A 40 -6.41 -21.69 -2.97
C THR A 40 -6.39 -22.44 -1.63
N GLU A 41 -6.94 -23.65 -1.62
CA GLU A 41 -6.88 -24.51 -0.45
C GLU A 41 -5.42 -24.82 -0.05
N GLU A 42 -4.55 -25.17 -1.00
CA GLU A 42 -3.13 -25.41 -0.69
C GLU A 42 -2.44 -24.16 -0.16
N GLN A 43 -2.73 -22.99 -0.75
CA GLN A 43 -2.15 -21.73 -0.31
C GLN A 43 -2.61 -21.36 1.10
N SER A 44 -3.89 -21.54 1.43
CA SER A 44 -4.40 -21.27 2.77
C SER A 44 -3.83 -22.23 3.81
N ALA A 45 -3.63 -23.51 3.47
CA ALA A 45 -2.99 -24.48 4.34
C ALA A 45 -1.50 -24.14 4.60
N ASP A 46 -0.78 -23.72 3.55
CA ASP A 46 0.60 -23.24 3.68
C ASP A 46 0.69 -21.95 4.50
N LEU A 47 -0.23 -21.00 4.32
CA LEU A 47 -0.32 -19.81 5.16
C LEU A 47 -0.57 -20.16 6.62
N LEU A 48 -1.50 -21.08 6.91
CA LEU A 48 -1.74 -21.56 8.28
C LEU A 48 -0.45 -22.12 8.88
N LYS A 49 0.23 -23.01 8.15
CA LYS A 49 1.51 -23.59 8.60
C LYS A 49 2.58 -22.54 8.90
N ARG A 50 2.65 -21.45 8.11
CA ARG A 50 3.62 -20.36 8.30
C ARG A 50 3.24 -19.39 9.42
N ILE A 51 1.95 -19.16 9.63
CA ILE A 51 1.43 -18.20 10.60
C ILE A 51 1.30 -18.83 11.99
N SER A 52 0.92 -20.10 12.11
CA SER A 52 0.71 -20.76 13.41
C SER A 52 1.91 -20.69 14.38
N PRO A 53 3.19 -20.72 13.94
CA PRO A 53 4.33 -20.54 14.84
C PRO A 53 4.40 -19.17 15.52
N VAL A 54 3.85 -18.12 14.90
CA VAL A 54 3.86 -16.75 15.43
C VAL A 54 2.50 -16.31 15.96
N ALA A 55 1.41 -16.87 15.45
CA ALA A 55 0.04 -16.55 15.86
C ALA A 55 -0.86 -17.80 15.68
N PRO A 56 -0.82 -18.76 16.64
CA PRO A 56 -1.51 -20.05 16.52
C PRO A 56 -3.04 -19.97 16.61
N LYS A 57 -3.58 -18.81 16.97
CA LYS A 57 -5.00 -18.55 17.25
C LYS A 57 -5.92 -18.59 16.02
N PHE A 58 -5.37 -18.44 14.81
CA PHE A 58 -6.18 -18.34 13.60
C PHE A 58 -6.51 -19.69 12.97
N THR A 59 -7.73 -19.81 12.46
CA THR A 59 -8.17 -20.92 11.62
C THR A 59 -7.70 -20.74 10.18
N GLN A 60 -7.71 -21.81 9.39
CA GLN A 60 -7.39 -21.75 7.96
C GLN A 60 -8.36 -20.82 7.20
N GLU A 61 -9.65 -20.83 7.56
CA GLU A 61 -10.68 -20.00 6.93
C GLU A 61 -10.44 -18.50 7.17
N GLU A 62 -10.12 -18.13 8.41
CA GLU A 62 -9.78 -16.75 8.75
C GLU A 62 -8.51 -16.29 8.02
N ILE A 63 -7.50 -17.15 7.95
CA ILE A 63 -6.28 -16.86 7.21
C ILE A 63 -6.58 -16.65 5.72
N ALA A 64 -7.37 -17.52 5.10
CA ALA A 64 -7.74 -17.38 3.69
C ALA A 64 -8.50 -16.07 3.42
N THR A 65 -9.43 -15.70 4.31
CA THR A 65 -10.24 -14.48 4.18
C THR A 65 -9.43 -13.23 4.44
N ASN A 66 -8.74 -13.17 5.58
CA ASN A 66 -8.07 -11.97 6.06
C ASN A 66 -6.81 -11.66 5.26
N SER A 67 -6.08 -12.69 4.80
CA SER A 67 -4.86 -12.49 4.01
C SER A 67 -5.13 -11.76 2.69
N ARG A 68 -6.34 -11.84 2.13
CA ARG A 68 -6.71 -11.11 0.91
C ARG A 68 -6.72 -9.59 1.12
N TYR A 69 -7.09 -9.10 2.30
CA TYR A 69 -7.03 -7.66 2.59
C TYR A 69 -5.59 -7.16 2.68
N VAL A 70 -4.72 -7.94 3.33
CA VAL A 70 -3.29 -7.65 3.42
C VAL A 70 -2.66 -7.71 2.03
N CYS A 71 -3.03 -8.70 1.23
CA CYS A 71 -2.60 -8.84 -0.15
C CYS A 71 -2.98 -7.62 -1.00
N ALA A 72 -4.21 -7.14 -0.87
CA ALA A 72 -4.65 -5.92 -1.54
C ALA A 72 -3.76 -4.71 -1.18
N ALA A 73 -3.36 -4.59 0.09
CA ALA A 73 -2.47 -3.53 0.55
C ALA A 73 -1.03 -3.71 0.03
N ILE A 74 -0.55 -4.95 -0.07
CA ILE A 74 0.75 -5.28 -0.68
C ILE A 74 0.77 -4.87 -2.16
N LEU A 75 -0.25 -5.25 -2.94
CA LEU A 75 -0.35 -4.92 -4.37
C LEU A 75 -0.48 -3.41 -4.63
N GLN A 76 -0.96 -2.64 -3.63
CA GLN A 76 -1.00 -1.17 -3.68
C GLN A 76 0.33 -0.52 -3.25
N GLY A 77 1.39 -1.29 -2.99
CA GLY A 77 2.69 -0.75 -2.57
C GLY A 77 2.69 -0.18 -1.14
N GLY A 78 1.84 -0.71 -0.26
CA GLY A 78 1.75 -0.25 1.12
C GLY A 78 3.09 -0.38 1.87
N SER A 79 3.47 0.66 2.62
CA SER A 79 4.64 0.62 3.52
C SER A 79 4.49 -0.45 4.59
N ASP A 80 5.60 -0.96 5.15
CA ASP A 80 5.55 -2.02 6.18
C ASP A 80 4.68 -1.65 7.38
N LYS A 81 4.74 -0.38 7.84
CA LYS A 81 3.85 0.11 8.91
C LYS A 81 2.37 0.04 8.52
N ALA A 82 2.03 0.40 7.28
CA ALA A 82 0.66 0.31 6.78
C ALA A 82 0.19 -1.15 6.61
N LEU A 83 1.10 -2.05 6.24
CA LEU A 83 0.81 -3.49 6.15
C LEU A 83 0.58 -4.12 7.52
N VAL A 84 1.42 -3.79 8.51
CA VAL A 84 1.22 -4.21 9.91
C VAL A 84 -0.12 -3.69 10.43
N ALA A 85 -0.43 -2.40 10.22
CA ALA A 85 -1.73 -1.84 10.61
C ALA A 85 -2.92 -2.53 9.90
N THR A 86 -2.73 -2.95 8.65
CA THR A 86 -3.74 -3.73 7.90
C THR A 86 -3.93 -5.11 8.51
N VAL A 87 -2.85 -5.79 8.89
CA VAL A 87 -2.93 -7.06 9.61
C VAL A 87 -3.67 -6.87 10.93
N VAL A 88 -3.28 -5.91 11.77
CA VAL A 88 -3.97 -5.62 13.03
C VAL A 88 -5.46 -5.38 12.77
N LYS A 89 -5.82 -4.56 11.78
CA LYS A 89 -7.23 -4.30 11.45
C LYS A 89 -8.05 -5.55 11.15
N HIS A 90 -7.47 -6.54 10.47
CA HIS A 90 -8.21 -7.70 9.95
C HIS A 90 -8.02 -8.99 10.77
N PHE A 91 -6.92 -9.11 11.51
CA PHE A 91 -6.58 -10.27 12.32
C PHE A 91 -6.76 -10.02 13.83
N ASN A 92 -6.99 -8.79 14.28
CA ASN A 92 -7.16 -8.53 15.69
C ASN A 92 -8.46 -9.12 16.24
N ARG A 93 -8.38 -9.78 17.39
CA ARG A 93 -9.52 -10.26 18.17
C ARG A 93 -9.59 -9.52 19.50
N ALA A 94 -10.78 -9.43 20.08
CA ALA A 94 -10.98 -8.69 21.34
C ALA A 94 -10.43 -9.44 22.55
N ASP A 95 -10.51 -10.76 22.53
CA ASP A 95 -10.08 -11.70 23.58
C ASP A 95 -8.59 -12.09 23.47
N ASP A 96 -8.06 -12.12 22.24
CA ASP A 96 -6.64 -12.38 21.97
C ASP A 96 -6.12 -11.42 20.89
N PRO A 97 -5.77 -10.18 21.28
CA PRO A 97 -5.26 -9.18 20.36
C PRO A 97 -3.98 -9.64 19.67
N ILE A 98 -3.79 -9.20 18.43
CA ILE A 98 -2.54 -9.48 17.70
C ILE A 98 -1.52 -8.38 18.00
N ALA A 99 -0.31 -8.77 18.41
CA ALA A 99 0.78 -7.83 18.63
C ALA A 99 1.43 -7.41 17.30
N ASP A 100 2.00 -6.20 17.24
CA ASP A 100 2.66 -5.69 16.02
C ASP A 100 3.76 -6.63 15.50
N THR A 101 4.47 -7.33 16.38
CA THR A 101 5.50 -8.32 16.00
C THR A 101 4.90 -9.57 15.36
N GLU A 102 3.77 -10.06 15.88
CA GLU A 102 3.03 -11.17 15.26
C GLU A 102 2.47 -10.72 13.90
N ALA A 103 1.92 -9.51 13.85
CA ALA A 103 1.37 -8.91 12.65
C ALA A 103 2.43 -8.73 11.55
N ALA A 104 3.65 -8.32 11.90
CA ALA A 104 4.79 -8.30 10.98
C ALA A 104 5.11 -9.70 10.45
N GLY A 105 5.10 -10.72 11.31
CA GLY A 105 5.28 -12.12 10.89
C GLY A 105 4.21 -12.60 9.90
N VAL A 106 2.96 -12.17 10.07
CA VAL A 106 1.87 -12.46 9.13
C VAL A 106 2.10 -11.79 7.77
N VAL A 107 2.57 -10.54 7.73
CA VAL A 107 2.93 -9.86 6.46
C VAL A 107 3.96 -10.68 5.69
N GLU A 108 5.02 -11.13 6.37
CA GLU A 108 6.09 -11.92 5.75
C GLU A 108 5.60 -13.30 5.27
N ALA A 109 4.74 -13.97 6.04
CA ALA A 109 4.12 -15.22 5.62
C ALA A 109 3.28 -15.06 4.34
N ILE A 110 2.54 -13.96 4.23
CA ILE A 110 1.69 -13.64 3.06
C ILE A 110 2.56 -13.34 1.84
N ARG A 111 3.64 -12.56 1.99
CA ARG A 111 4.62 -12.31 0.91
C ARG A 111 5.25 -13.62 0.42
N ALA A 112 5.65 -14.49 1.35
CA ALA A 112 6.34 -15.75 1.05
C ALA A 112 5.42 -16.81 0.40
N ASN A 113 4.12 -16.80 0.67
CA ASN A 113 3.16 -17.74 0.07
C ASN A 113 3.00 -17.54 -1.44
N GLY A 114 3.23 -16.31 -1.94
CA GLY A 114 3.31 -16.03 -3.37
C GLY A 114 1.96 -15.92 -4.09
N PHE A 115 0.83 -15.91 -3.38
CA PHE A 115 -0.48 -15.65 -3.97
C PHE A 115 -0.72 -14.16 -4.30
N CYS A 116 0.05 -13.25 -3.71
CA CYS A 116 0.00 -11.81 -3.97
C CYS A 116 0.81 -11.42 -5.20
N LYS A 117 0.36 -11.89 -6.36
CA LYS A 117 0.87 -11.50 -7.66
C LYS A 117 -0.26 -10.86 -8.45
N ASP A 118 0.03 -9.76 -9.14
CA ASP A 118 -0.92 -9.17 -10.06
C ASP A 118 -1.35 -10.23 -11.07
N GLY A 119 -2.67 -10.41 -11.23
CA GLY A 119 -3.25 -11.40 -12.15
C GLY A 119 -2.96 -11.14 -13.64
N ALA A 120 -1.96 -10.33 -13.97
CA ALA A 120 -1.57 -9.93 -15.32
C ALA A 120 -0.55 -10.88 -15.99
N THR A 121 -0.13 -11.96 -15.33
CA THR A 121 0.71 -13.00 -15.93
C THR A 121 0.08 -14.38 -15.76
N SER A 122 -0.75 -14.76 -16.72
CA SER A 122 -0.97 -16.15 -17.14
C SER A 122 -1.27 -16.14 -18.63
#